data_AF-T1CJK9-F1
#
_entry.id   AF-T1CJK9-F1
#
_cell.length_a   1.000
_cell.length_b   1.000
_cell.length_c   1.000
_cell.angle_alpha   90.00
_cell.angle_beta   90.00
_cell.angle_gamma   90.00
#
_symmetry.space_group_name_H-M   'P 1'
#
loop_
_entity.id
_entity.type
_entity.pdbx_description
1 polymer ?
#
loop_
_entity_poly.entity_id
_entity_poly.type
_entity_poly.pdbx_seq_one_letter_code
_entity_poly.pdbx_strand_id
1 'polypeptide(L)'
;MFDTGLPDLQPVELFRTNRYVGADRQGDADQISAALTARLLGTASGRQYLSATIGEEFYLRPPRVTLPGLPLQRGPYGGIIAKLSLTAVRDWSASGELQWNPQNSQAERAQASLQYRPGPAG
;
A
#
# COMPACT_ATOMS: atom_id res chain seq x y z
N MET A 1 -5.41 16.98 -27.89
CA MET A 1 -4.38 15.99 -27.57
C MET A 1 -4.37 15.84 -26.07
N PHE A 2 -4.66 14.66 -25.53
CA PHE A 2 -4.74 14.42 -24.09
C PHE A 2 -3.53 13.60 -23.68
N ASP A 3 -2.49 14.27 -23.17
CA ASP A 3 -1.39 13.62 -22.47
C ASP A 3 -1.90 13.20 -21.09
N THR A 4 -2.60 12.06 -21.05
CA THR A 4 -2.98 11.45 -19.79
C THR A 4 -1.78 10.64 -19.32
N GLY A 5 -0.76 11.34 -18.81
CA GLY A 5 0.23 10.73 -17.95
C GLY A 5 -0.52 10.00 -16.84
N LEU A 6 -0.37 8.68 -16.79
CA LEU A 6 -0.97 7.86 -15.74
C LEU A 6 -0.72 8.54 -14.38
N PRO A 7 -1.75 8.72 -13.54
CA PRO A 7 -1.56 9.36 -12.25
C PRO A 7 -0.48 8.60 -11.50
N ASP A 8 0.56 9.33 -11.12
CA ASP A 8 1.62 8.83 -10.27
C ASP A 8 0.95 8.45 -8.95
N LEU A 9 0.72 7.16 -8.71
CA LEU A 9 0.03 6.67 -7.52
C LEU A 9 0.84 7.15 -6.31
N GLN A 10 0.31 8.13 -5.60
CA GLN A 10 1.00 8.77 -4.50
C GLN A 10 1.15 7.74 -3.37
N PRO A 11 2.38 7.41 -2.93
CA PRO A 11 2.58 6.47 -1.81
C PRO A 11 1.84 6.90 -0.54
N VAL A 12 1.50 8.19 -0.42
CA VAL A 12 0.67 8.78 0.63
C VAL A 12 -0.65 8.03 0.84
N GLU A 13 -1.23 7.42 -0.20
CA GLU A 13 -2.49 6.67 -0.04
C GLU A 13 -2.34 5.39 0.77
N LEU A 14 -1.17 4.74 0.74
CA LEU A 14 -0.90 3.56 1.57
C LEU A 14 -0.85 3.91 3.06
N PHE A 15 -0.45 5.14 3.39
CA PHE A 15 -0.45 5.67 4.76
C PHE A 15 -1.77 6.33 5.16
N ARG A 16 -2.72 6.51 4.22
CA ARG A 16 -4.09 6.93 4.55
C ARG A 16 -4.92 5.80 5.14
N THR A 17 -4.36 4.59 5.24
CA THR A 17 -4.93 3.46 6.00
C THR A 17 -4.87 3.71 7.51
N ASN A 18 -5.18 4.92 7.96
CA ASN A 18 -5.71 5.10 9.30
C ASN A 18 -7.00 4.25 9.35
N ARG A 19 -6.90 3.08 9.96
CA ARG A 19 -8.01 2.12 10.16
C ARG A 19 -9.20 2.75 10.91
N TYR A 20 -9.02 3.95 11.46
CA TYR A 20 -10.04 4.69 12.19
C TYR A 20 -10.31 6.06 11.54
N VAL A 21 -11.37 6.13 10.73
CA VAL A 21 -12.07 7.40 10.52
C VAL A 21 -12.95 7.61 11.76
N GLY A 22 -12.47 8.41 12.71
CA GLY A 22 -13.22 8.76 13.91
C GLY A 22 -12.40 9.60 14.88
N ALA A 23 -12.81 10.86 15.08
CA ALA A 23 -12.16 11.82 15.97
C ALA A 23 -12.04 11.36 17.44
N ASP A 24 -12.71 10.27 17.83
CA ASP A 24 -12.68 9.70 19.19
C ASP A 24 -11.55 8.68 19.45
N ARG A 25 -10.85 8.17 18.42
CA ARG A 25 -9.89 7.05 18.56
C ARG A 25 -8.44 7.35 18.18
N GLN A 26 -8.13 8.59 17.77
CA GLN A 26 -6.76 9.04 17.56
C GLN A 26 -5.94 9.16 18.86
N GLY A 27 -6.60 9.20 20.03
CA GLY A 27 -5.95 9.47 21.32
C GLY A 27 -5.29 8.27 22.02
N ASP A 28 -5.60 7.02 21.64
CA ASP A 28 -5.18 5.81 22.39
C ASP A 28 -4.27 4.85 21.58
N ALA A 29 -3.89 5.25 20.37
CA ALA A 29 -3.05 4.48 19.47
C ALA A 29 -1.71 5.20 19.28
N ASP A 30 -0.78 4.99 20.22
CA ASP A 30 0.62 5.42 20.06
C ASP A 30 1.28 4.55 18.97
N GLN A 31 1.11 4.93 17.70
CA GLN A 31 1.56 4.16 16.53
C GLN A 31 2.49 4.99 15.64
N ILE A 32 3.47 4.33 15.01
CA ILE A 32 4.30 4.87 13.94
C ILE A 32 4.14 3.99 12.71
N SER A 33 3.96 4.59 11.54
CA SER A 33 4.01 3.87 10.27
C SER A 33 5.29 4.22 9.53
N ALA A 34 5.95 3.23 8.94
CA ALA A 34 7.10 3.43 8.07
C ALA A 34 6.93 2.61 6.79
N ALA A 35 7.42 3.13 5.66
CA ALA A 35 7.47 2.36 4.43
C ALA A 35 8.69 2.74 3.58
N LEU A 36 9.14 1.76 2.80
CA LEU A 36 10.15 1.92 1.77
C LEU A 36 9.48 1.77 0.41
N THR A 37 9.78 2.71 -0.51
CA THR A 37 9.33 2.63 -1.90
C THR A 37 10.54 2.66 -2.83
N ALA A 38 10.65 1.65 -3.68
CA ALA A 38 11.59 1.58 -4.78
C ALA A 38 10.89 1.89 -6.10
N ARG A 39 11.58 2.60 -6.99
CA ARG A 39 11.07 2.98 -8.32
C ARG A 39 12.14 2.73 -9.37
N LEU A 40 11.72 2.20 -10.52
CA LEU A 40 12.58 2.10 -11.70
C LEU A 40 12.05 3.01 -12.80
N LEU A 41 12.94 3.87 -13.28
CA LEU A 41 12.67 4.92 -14.26
C LEU A 41 13.43 4.64 -15.56
N GLY A 42 12.79 4.85 -16.71
CA GLY A 42 13.43 4.75 -18.02
C GLY A 42 14.46 5.86 -18.19
N THR A 43 15.69 5.51 -18.54
CA THR A 43 16.83 6.45 -18.61
C THR A 43 16.64 7.56 -19.63
N ALA A 44 16.01 7.25 -20.77
CA ALA A 44 15.78 8.22 -21.84
C ALA A 44 14.48 9.02 -21.70
N SER A 45 13.44 8.44 -21.10
CA SER A 45 12.09 9.02 -21.05
C SER A 45 11.69 9.57 -19.67
N GLY A 46 12.44 9.24 -18.62
CA GLY A 46 12.09 9.54 -17.23
C GLY A 46 10.86 8.77 -16.72
N ARG A 47 10.20 7.96 -17.57
CA ARG A 47 8.96 7.27 -17.22
C ARG A 47 9.21 6.15 -16.22
N GLN A 48 8.43 6.11 -15.15
CA GLN A 48 8.41 4.98 -14.24
C GLN A 48 7.72 3.78 -14.89
N TYR A 49 8.40 2.63 -14.90
CA TYR A 49 7.84 1.37 -15.39
C TYR A 49 7.61 0.35 -14.28
N LEU A 50 8.25 0.53 -13.12
CA LEU A 50 8.06 -0.29 -11.93
C LEU A 50 8.06 0.57 -10.66
N SER A 51 7.13 0.28 -9.76
CA SER A 51 7.19 0.73 -8.36
C SER A 51 6.86 -0.42 -7.43
N ALA A 52 7.65 -0.54 -6.37
CA ALA A 52 7.43 -1.49 -5.30
C ALA A 52 7.45 -0.75 -3.96
N THR A 53 6.46 -1.00 -3.12
CA THR A 53 6.36 -0.42 -1.79
C THR A 53 6.14 -1.54 -0.77
N ILE A 54 6.84 -1.45 0.36
CA ILE A 54 6.55 -2.25 1.54
C ILE A 54 6.49 -1.31 2.75
N GLY A 55 5.45 -1.46 3.57
CA GLY A 55 5.25 -0.67 4.77
C GLY A 55 4.76 -1.51 5.93
N GLU A 56 5.05 -1.03 7.13
CA GLU A 56 4.68 -1.68 8.38
C GLU A 56 4.24 -0.62 9.40
N GLU A 57 3.25 -0.98 10.22
CA GLU A 57 2.80 -0.22 11.36
C GLU A 57 3.44 -0.77 12.64
N PHE A 58 3.95 0.12 13.50
CA PHE A 58 4.57 -0.20 14.77
C PHE A 58 3.80 0.47 15.91
N TYR A 59 3.49 -0.29 16.95
CA TYR A 59 2.85 0.20 18.17
C TYR A 59 3.94 0.56 19.19
N LEU A 60 4.04 1.83 19.55
CA LEU A 60 4.95 2.33 20.58
C LEU A 60 4.50 1.92 21.99
N ARG A 61 3.18 1.74 22.19
CA ARG A 61 2.61 1.22 23.43
C ARG A 61 1.54 0.16 23.14
N PRO A 62 1.39 -0.87 23.97
CA PRO A 62 0.28 -1.81 23.85
C PRO A 62 -1.06 -1.08 23.93
N PRO A 63 -2.02 -1.37 23.05
CA PRO A 63 -3.34 -0.74 23.09
C PRO A 63 -4.03 -1.07 24.43
N ARG A 64 -4.55 -0.04 25.12
CA ARG A 64 -5.25 -0.20 26.40
C ARG A 64 -6.71 -0.64 26.24
N VAL A 65 -7.27 -0.49 25.04
CA VAL A 65 -8.67 -0.82 24.75
C VAL A 65 -8.74 -2.15 24.00
N THR A 66 -9.37 -3.14 24.62
CA THR A 66 -9.73 -4.41 23.99
C THR A 66 -11.24 -4.46 23.81
N LEU A 67 -11.71 -4.62 22.57
CA LEU A 67 -13.11 -4.92 22.31
C LEU A 67 -13.37 -6.40 22.64
N PRO A 68 -14.50 -6.74 23.28
CA PRO A 68 -14.88 -8.14 23.48
C PRO A 68 -14.95 -8.86 22.14
N GLY A 69 -14.16 -9.93 21.97
CA GLY A 69 -14.18 -10.79 20.78
C GLY A 69 -13.13 -10.49 19.71
N LEU A 70 -12.27 -9.46 19.87
CA LEU A 70 -11.12 -9.25 18.98
C LEU A 70 -9.84 -9.87 19.55
N PRO A 71 -8.96 -10.44 18.70
CA PRO A 71 -7.67 -10.95 19.16
C PRO A 71 -6.83 -9.81 19.77
N LEU A 72 -6.22 -10.09 20.91
CA LEU A 72 -5.29 -9.18 21.58
C LEU A 72 -4.12 -8.83 20.65
N GLN A 73 -3.80 -7.54 20.54
CA GLN A 73 -2.56 -7.06 19.92
C GLN A 73 -1.38 -7.64 20.71
N ARG A 74 -0.71 -8.66 20.16
CA ARG A 74 0.40 -9.36 20.80
C ARG A 74 1.72 -8.86 20.24
N GLY A 75 2.19 -7.72 20.75
CA GLY A 75 3.53 -7.20 20.46
C GLY A 75 3.54 -5.87 19.68
N PRO A 76 4.74 -5.34 19.41
CA PRO A 76 4.92 -4.00 18.84
C PRO A 76 4.62 -3.94 17.34
N TYR A 77 4.45 -5.08 16.66
CA TYR A 77 4.24 -5.14 15.21
C TYR A 77 2.75 -5.16 14.88
N GLY A 78 2.37 -4.26 13.97
CA GLY A 78 1.03 -4.09 13.41
C GLY A 78 0.87 -4.78 12.07
N GLY A 79 0.08 -4.17 11.17
CA GLY A 79 -0.12 -4.70 9.82
C GLY A 79 1.05 -4.40 8.89
N ILE A 80 1.30 -5.31 7.95
CA ILE A 80 2.23 -5.12 6.82
C ILE A 80 1.42 -4.88 5.55
N ILE A 81 1.86 -3.92 4.75
CA ILE A 81 1.31 -3.64 3.42
C ILE A 81 2.42 -3.80 2.39
N ALA A 82 2.12 -4.50 1.29
CA ALA A 82 3.01 -4.62 0.14
C ALA A 82 2.26 -4.25 -1.14
N LYS A 83 2.89 -3.47 -2.02
CA LYS A 83 2.35 -3.07 -3.32
C LYS A 83 3.40 -3.20 -4.40
N LEU A 84 2.98 -3.70 -5.55
CA LEU A 84 3.77 -3.75 -6.78
C LEU A 84 2.95 -3.14 -7.92
N SER A 85 3.60 -2.36 -8.79
CA SER A 85 2.96 -1.79 -9.96
C SER A 85 3.92 -1.79 -11.14
N LEU A 86 3.44 -2.25 -12.28
CA LEU A 86 4.11 -2.30 -13.57
C LEU A 86 3.32 -1.46 -14.56
N THR A 87 4.00 -0.58 -15.29
CA THR A 87 3.33 0.37 -16.18
C THR A 87 3.89 0.30 -17.59
N ALA A 88 2.99 0.16 -18.57
CA ALA A 88 3.27 0.27 -20.00
C ALA A 88 4.46 -0.59 -20.47
N VAL A 89 4.62 -1.78 -19.88
CA VAL A 89 5.60 -2.77 -20.33
C VAL A 89 4.95 -3.52 -21.49
N ARG A 90 5.38 -3.22 -22.72
CA ARG A 90 4.80 -3.81 -23.96
C ARG A 90 3.28 -3.64 -24.04
N ASP A 91 2.77 -2.44 -23.76
CA ASP A 91 1.33 -2.10 -23.73
C ASP A 91 0.52 -2.73 -22.59
N TRP A 92 1.18 -3.43 -21.66
CA TRP A 92 0.55 -3.97 -20.46
C TRP A 92 0.85 -3.11 -19.23
N SER A 93 -0.15 -3.01 -18.37
CA SER A 93 -0.03 -2.48 -17.01
C SER A 93 -0.59 -3.52 -16.03
N ALA A 94 0.06 -3.68 -14.89
CA ALA A 94 -0.36 -4.60 -13.85
C ALA A 94 -0.13 -4.00 -12.46
N SER A 95 -0.96 -4.38 -11.50
CA SER A 95 -0.72 -4.05 -10.09
C SER A 95 -1.08 -5.20 -9.17
N GLY A 96 -0.42 -5.24 -8.02
CA GLY A 96 -0.75 -6.13 -6.92
C GLY A 96 -0.63 -5.40 -5.59
N GLU A 97 -1.53 -5.70 -4.66
CA GLU A 97 -1.56 -5.17 -3.31
C GLU A 97 -1.90 -6.28 -2.32
N LEU A 98 -1.19 -6.32 -1.19
CA LEU A 98 -1.38 -7.27 -0.11
C LEU A 98 -1.35 -6.52 1.23
N GLN A 99 -2.32 -6.82 2.08
CA GLN A 99 -2.32 -6.46 3.50
C GLN A 99 -2.27 -7.74 4.33
N TRP A 100 -1.28 -7.82 5.20
CA TRP A 100 -1.03 -8.99 6.03
C TRP A 100 -0.99 -8.61 7.51
N ASN A 101 -1.58 -9.46 8.34
CA ASN A 101 -1.54 -9.34 9.78
C ASN A 101 -0.62 -10.44 10.36
N PRO A 102 0.57 -10.08 10.88
CA PRO A 102 1.52 -11.03 11.43
C PRO A 102 1.02 -11.75 12.70
N GLN A 103 0.06 -11.16 13.41
CA GLN A 103 -0.34 -11.68 14.73
C GLN A 103 -1.17 -12.95 14.66
N ASN A 104 -1.92 -13.11 13.57
CA ASN A 104 -2.71 -14.30 13.28
C ASN A 104 -2.28 -14.96 11.95
N SER A 105 -1.15 -14.53 11.38
CA SER A 105 -0.61 -15.00 10.11
C SER A 105 -1.61 -14.95 8.95
N GLN A 106 -2.49 -13.94 8.94
CA GLN A 106 -3.61 -13.87 8.01
C GLN A 106 -3.42 -12.76 6.96
N ALA A 107 -3.70 -13.06 5.70
CA ALA A 107 -3.91 -12.03 4.69
C ALA A 107 -5.29 -11.37 4.92
N GLU A 108 -5.31 -10.09 5.29
CA GLU A 108 -6.54 -9.34 5.51
C GLU A 108 -7.12 -8.80 4.19
N ARG A 109 -6.27 -8.51 3.22
CA ARG A 109 -6.68 -8.03 1.88
C ARG A 109 -5.66 -8.45 0.84
N ALA A 110 -6.12 -8.86 -0.34
CA ALA A 110 -5.28 -9.06 -1.51
C ALA A 110 -6.03 -8.55 -2.74
N GLN A 111 -5.35 -7.78 -3.59
CA GLN A 111 -5.91 -7.23 -4.83
C GLN A 111 -4.89 -7.37 -5.95
N ALA A 112 -5.37 -7.66 -7.16
CA ALA A 112 -4.54 -7.70 -8.36
C ALA A 112 -5.31 -7.09 -9.53
N SER A 113 -4.60 -6.41 -10.42
CA SER A 113 -5.17 -5.88 -11.66
C SER A 113 -4.22 -6.08 -12.83
N LEU A 114 -4.78 -6.28 -14.01
CA LEU A 114 -4.05 -6.40 -15.27
C LEU A 114 -4.84 -5.68 -16.36
N GLN A 115 -4.14 -4.93 -17.19
CA GLN A 115 -4.73 -4.14 -18.26
C GLN A 115 -3.82 -4.14 -19.49
N TYR A 116 -4.42 -4.31 -20.67
CA TYR A 116 -3.76 -4.14 -21.97
C TYR A 116 -4.29 -2.88 -22.65
N ARG A 117 -3.39 -2.05 -23.18
CA ARG A 117 -3.71 -0.83 -23.94
C ARG A 117 -2.74 -0.67 -25.12
N PRO A 118 -3.06 -1.23 -26.29
CA PRO A 118 -2.24 -1.06 -27.48
C PRO A 118 -2.21 0.42 -27.90
N GLY A 119 -1.08 0.86 -28.45
CA GLY A 119 -1.00 2.15 -29.13
C GLY A 119 -2.01 2.22 -30.30
N PRO A 120 -2.49 3.42 -30.68
CA PRO A 120 -3.37 3.56 -31.83
C PRO A 120 -2.72 2.93 -33.06
N ALA A 121 -3.48 2.10 -33.78
CA ALA A 121 -3.07 1.61 -35.09
C ALA A 121 -2.95 2.83 -36.01
N GLY A 122 -1.72 3.10 -36.48
CA GLY A 122 -1.43 4.15 -37.45
C GLY A 122 -1.99 3.84 -38.83
#